data_AF-C6FK41-F1
#
_entry.id   AF-C6FK41-F1
#
_cell.length_a   1.000
_cell.length_b   1.000
_cell.length_c   1.000
_cell.angle_alpha   90.00
_cell.angle_beta   90.00
_cell.angle_gamma   90.00
#
_symmetry.space_group_name_H-M   'P 1'
#
loop_
_entity.id
_entity.type
_entity.pdbx_description
1 polymer ?
#
loop_
_entity_poly.entity_id
_entity_poly.type
_entity_poly.pdbx_seq_one_letter_code
_entity_poly.pdbx_strand_id
1 'polypeptide(L)'
;MQRQAVPLSRSEKCIVGTGLERQTALDSRVSVIAEREGKIISTDSHKILLSSSGKTISIPLVNHRRSNKNTCMHQKPRVPRGKSIKKGQILAEGAATVGGELALGKNVLVAYMPWEGYNFEDAVLISERLVYEDIYTSFHIR
;
A
#
# COMPACT_ATOMS: atom_id res chain seq x y z
N MET A 1 13.05 0.21 -13.47
CA MET A 1 13.20 -0.11 -12.03
C MET A 1 11.87 -0.20 -11.27
N GLN A 2 10.77 0.44 -11.67
CA GLN A 2 9.50 0.42 -10.91
C GLN A 2 8.98 -0.98 -10.51
N ARG A 3 9.05 -1.98 -11.38
CA ARG A 3 8.64 -3.38 -11.08
C ARG A 3 9.51 -4.11 -10.04
N GLN A 4 10.63 -3.51 -9.66
CA GLN A 4 11.56 -4.03 -8.65
C GLN A 4 11.39 -3.34 -7.29
N ALA A 5 10.50 -2.33 -7.20
CA ALA A 5 10.21 -1.66 -5.94
C ALA A 5 9.73 -2.66 -4.89
N VAL A 6 10.22 -2.50 -3.66
CA VAL A 6 9.88 -3.34 -2.52
C VAL A 6 8.77 -2.66 -1.73
N PRO A 7 7.71 -3.38 -1.29
CA PRO A 7 6.69 -2.81 -0.44
C PRO A 7 7.27 -2.32 0.89
N LEU A 8 7.14 -1.01 1.14
CA LEU A 8 7.59 -0.39 2.38
C LEU A 8 6.58 -0.62 3.50
N SER A 9 7.08 -0.65 4.74
CA SER A 9 6.26 -0.69 5.96
C SER A 9 5.20 0.43 5.97
N ARG A 10 5.60 1.62 5.52
CA ARG A 10 4.76 2.81 5.39
C ARG A 10 4.94 3.42 4.01
N SER A 11 4.20 2.96 3.02
CA SER A 11 4.22 3.59 1.69
C SER A 11 3.52 4.96 1.70
N GLU A 12 3.78 5.80 0.70
CA GLU A 12 3.15 7.11 0.53
C GLU A 12 2.73 7.33 -0.92
N LYS A 13 1.61 8.04 -1.13
CA LYS A 13 1.20 8.47 -2.47
C LYS A 13 2.23 9.45 -3.03
N CYS A 14 2.55 9.34 -4.31
CA CYS A 14 3.40 10.35 -4.94
C CYS A 14 2.72 11.72 -4.93
N ILE A 15 3.50 12.78 -4.70
CA ILE A 15 3.01 14.17 -4.82
C ILE A 15 2.75 14.52 -6.29
N VAL A 16 3.59 14.01 -7.19
CA VAL A 16 3.45 14.16 -8.63
C VAL A 16 3.11 12.79 -9.24
N GLY A 17 1.91 12.68 -9.81
CA GLY A 17 1.39 11.45 -10.41
C GLY A 17 0.94 11.65 -11.85
N THR A 18 0.67 10.54 -12.52
CA THR A 18 0.20 10.48 -13.91
C THR A 18 -1.33 10.32 -14.03
N GLY A 19 -1.99 9.91 -12.95
CA GLY A 19 -3.40 9.52 -12.91
C GLY A 19 -3.64 8.03 -13.15
N LEU A 20 -2.62 7.29 -13.61
CA LEU A 20 -2.71 5.84 -13.84
C LEU A 20 -2.54 5.01 -12.57
N GLU A 21 -2.12 5.62 -11.46
CA GLU A 21 -1.79 4.94 -10.21
C GLU A 21 -3.02 4.23 -9.62
N ARG A 22 -4.20 4.85 -9.74
CA ARG A 22 -5.46 4.29 -9.27
C ARG A 22 -5.89 3.08 -10.09
N GLN A 23 -5.86 3.21 -11.42
CA GLN A 23 -6.21 2.12 -12.32
C GLN A 23 -5.26 0.94 -12.13
N THR A 24 -3.96 1.21 -12.04
CA THR A 24 -2.93 0.19 -11.80
C THR A 24 -3.15 -0.54 -10.47
N ALA A 25 -3.45 0.19 -9.39
CA ALA A 25 -3.73 -0.42 -8.09
C ALA A 25 -4.99 -1.31 -8.11
N LEU A 26 -6.05 -0.88 -8.80
CA LEU A 26 -7.28 -1.66 -8.96
C LEU A 26 -7.05 -2.93 -9.79
N ASP A 27 -6.41 -2.79 -10.96
CA ASP A 27 -6.17 -3.90 -11.88
C ASP A 27 -5.14 -4.92 -11.35
N SER A 28 -4.25 -4.48 -10.47
CA SER A 28 -3.29 -5.37 -9.80
C SER A 28 -3.95 -6.42 -8.90
N ARG A 29 -5.19 -6.19 -8.46
CA ARG A 29 -5.93 -7.03 -7.47
C ARG A 29 -5.19 -7.25 -6.15
N VAL A 30 -4.22 -6.41 -5.83
CA VAL A 30 -3.49 -6.45 -4.56
C VAL A 30 -4.36 -5.89 -3.42
N SER A 31 -5.21 -4.91 -3.75
CA SER A 31 -6.23 -4.36 -2.84
C SER A 31 -7.53 -5.17 -2.88
N VAL A 32 -8.27 -5.18 -1.77
CA VAL A 32 -9.56 -5.87 -1.67
C VAL A 32 -10.67 -4.92 -2.12
N ILE A 33 -11.43 -5.33 -3.13
CA ILE A 33 -12.50 -4.55 -3.74
C ILE A 33 -13.85 -5.17 -3.37
N ALA A 34 -14.86 -4.33 -3.13
CA ALA A 34 -16.22 -4.76 -2.87
C ALA A 34 -16.90 -5.28 -4.14
N GLU A 35 -17.20 -6.57 -4.20
CA GLU A 35 -17.95 -7.16 -5.32
C GLU A 35 -19.44 -6.77 -5.32
N ARG A 36 -19.97 -6.45 -4.14
CA ARG A 36 -21.37 -6.09 -3.90
C ARG A 36 -21.46 -4.84 -3.05
N GLU A 37 -22.53 -4.10 -3.22
CA GLU A 37 -22.86 -3.00 -2.32
C GLU A 37 -23.40 -3.53 -0.99
N GLY A 38 -23.23 -2.76 0.08
CA GLY A 38 -23.63 -3.18 1.40
C GLY A 38 -23.15 -2.26 2.51
N LYS A 39 -23.37 -2.67 3.76
CA LYS A 39 -22.94 -1.93 4.96
C LYS A 39 -21.91 -2.75 5.73
N ILE A 40 -20.82 -2.11 6.15
CA ILE A 40 -19.79 -2.77 6.97
C ILE A 40 -20.35 -3.06 8.36
N ILE A 41 -20.41 -4.33 8.73
CA ILE A 41 -20.84 -4.78 10.05
C ILE A 41 -19.69 -4.66 11.05
N SER A 42 -18.51 -5.13 10.66
CA SER A 42 -17.27 -5.05 11.44
C SER A 42 -16.05 -5.21 10.54
N THR A 43 -14.92 -4.72 11.03
CA THR A 43 -13.61 -4.87 10.40
C THR A 43 -12.63 -5.35 11.44
N ASP A 44 -11.87 -6.38 11.07
CA ASP A 44 -10.76 -6.92 11.85
C ASP A 44 -9.53 -6.98 10.95
N SER A 45 -8.36 -7.24 11.53
CA SER A 45 -7.12 -7.46 10.80
C SER A 45 -7.25 -8.64 9.84
N HIS A 46 -7.99 -9.70 10.19
CA HIS A 46 -8.07 -10.92 9.39
C HIS A 46 -9.25 -10.97 8.41
N LYS A 47 -10.30 -10.18 8.63
CA LYS A 47 -11.51 -10.23 7.79
C LYS A 47 -12.36 -8.97 7.90
N ILE A 48 -13.13 -8.72 6.85
CA ILE A 48 -14.16 -7.68 6.78
C ILE A 48 -15.53 -8.35 6.67
N LEU A 49 -16.47 -7.96 7.52
CA LEU A 49 -17.86 -8.42 7.45
C LEU A 49 -18.73 -7.35 6.78
N LEU A 50 -19.32 -7.71 5.63
CA LEU A 50 -20.20 -6.85 4.83
C LEU A 50 -21.62 -7.42 4.85
N SER A 51 -22.60 -6.61 5.23
CA SER A 51 -24.02 -6.93 5.05
C SER A 51 -24.47 -6.48 3.66
N SER A 52 -24.91 -7.42 2.82
CA SER A 52 -25.39 -7.15 1.46
C SER A 52 -26.69 -7.92 1.22
N SER A 53 -27.77 -7.21 0.89
CA SER A 53 -29.10 -7.78 0.59
C SER A 53 -29.59 -8.80 1.64
N GLY A 54 -29.40 -8.51 2.93
CA GLY A 54 -29.81 -9.38 4.04
C GLY A 54 -28.88 -10.56 4.33
N LYS A 55 -27.77 -10.72 3.60
CA LYS A 55 -26.74 -11.74 3.86
C LYS A 55 -25.46 -11.10 4.40
N THR A 56 -24.80 -11.80 5.32
CA THR A 56 -23.47 -11.40 5.82
C THR A 56 -22.39 -12.11 5.00
N ILE A 57 -21.55 -11.32 4.35
CA ILE A 57 -20.41 -11.78 3.55
C ILE A 57 -19.14 -11.56 4.37
N SER A 58 -18.36 -12.61 4.56
CA SER A 58 -17.06 -12.54 5.23
C SER A 58 -15.95 -12.52 4.18
N ILE A 59 -15.19 -11.43 4.13
CA ILE A 59 -14.11 -11.22 3.18
C ILE A 59 -12.78 -11.38 3.94
N PRO A 60 -12.01 -12.46 3.71
CA PRO A 60 -10.73 -12.66 4.38
C PRO A 60 -9.68 -11.68 3.86
N LEU A 61 -8.79 -11.25 4.75
CA LEU A 61 -7.64 -10.40 4.45
C LEU A 61 -6.34 -11.21 4.54
N VAL A 62 -5.40 -10.88 3.66
CA VAL A 62 -4.07 -11.47 3.66
C VAL A 62 -3.20 -10.76 4.69
N ASN A 63 -2.76 -11.46 5.74
CA ASN A 63 -1.87 -10.91 6.76
C ASN A 63 -0.49 -11.56 6.74
N HIS A 64 0.56 -10.74 6.59
CA HIS A 64 1.97 -11.15 6.72
C HIS A 64 2.33 -12.40 5.90
N ARG A 65 1.78 -12.51 4.69
CA ARG A 65 2.04 -13.63 3.80
C ARG A 65 3.31 -13.37 3.01
N ARG A 66 4.15 -14.39 2.87
CA ARG A 66 5.34 -14.34 2.03
C ARG A 66 4.96 -14.31 0.54
N SER A 67 5.62 -13.43 -0.22
CA SER A 67 5.59 -13.43 -1.69
C SER A 67 6.68 -14.32 -2.30
N ASN A 68 6.59 -14.60 -3.60
CA ASN A 68 7.62 -15.35 -4.33
C ASN A 68 9.01 -14.68 -4.29
N LYS A 69 9.06 -13.35 -4.06
CA LYS A 69 10.31 -12.58 -3.93
C LYS A 69 10.67 -12.29 -2.47
N ASN A 70 10.14 -13.06 -1.52
CA ASN A 70 10.38 -12.93 -0.08
C ASN A 70 9.95 -11.57 0.51
N THR A 71 9.07 -10.84 -0.17
CA THR A 71 8.48 -9.60 0.38
C THR A 71 7.21 -9.91 1.16
N CYS A 72 6.82 -9.01 2.07
CA CYS A 72 5.60 -9.13 2.85
C CYS A 72 4.37 -8.68 2.06
N MET A 73 3.40 -9.57 1.90
CA MET A 73 2.04 -9.26 1.44
C MET A 73 1.14 -9.11 2.67
N HIS A 74 0.61 -7.90 2.85
CA HIS A 74 -0.26 -7.59 3.97
C HIS A 74 -1.35 -6.62 3.51
N GLN A 75 -2.60 -6.91 3.90
CA GLN A 75 -3.78 -6.14 3.56
C GLN A 75 -4.35 -5.47 4.80
N LYS A 76 -4.51 -4.14 4.76
CA LYS A 76 -5.05 -3.34 5.87
C LYS A 76 -6.45 -2.86 5.54
N PRO A 77 -7.47 -3.17 6.38
CA PRO A 77 -8.82 -2.66 6.17
C PRO A 77 -8.81 -1.13 6.30
N ARG A 78 -9.52 -0.45 5.39
CA ARG A 78 -9.59 1.03 5.36
C ARG A 78 -10.98 1.60 5.63
N VAL A 79 -11.97 0.73 5.75
CA VAL A 79 -13.38 1.11 5.89
C VAL A 79 -13.80 1.01 7.36
N PRO A 80 -14.36 2.07 7.97
CA PRO A 80 -14.86 1.98 9.33
C PRO A 80 -16.18 1.20 9.40
N ARG A 81 -16.47 0.69 10.59
CA ARG A 81 -17.75 0.05 10.91
C ARG A 81 -18.92 0.99 10.59
N GLY A 82 -19.99 0.42 10.04
CA GLY A 82 -21.23 1.14 9.73
C GLY A 82 -21.21 1.91 8.40
N LYS A 83 -20.07 1.99 7.70
CA LYS A 83 -19.98 2.67 6.40
C LYS A 83 -20.72 1.87 5.33
N SER A 84 -21.51 2.58 4.51
CA SER A 84 -22.11 2.03 3.28
C SER A 84 -21.07 2.02 2.16
N ILE A 85 -20.97 0.90 1.47
CA ILE A 85 -20.00 0.62 0.42
C ILE A 85 -20.73 0.33 -0.88
N LYS A 86 -20.23 0.88 -1.97
CA LYS A 86 -20.70 0.60 -3.33
C LYS A 86 -19.87 -0.52 -3.96
N LYS A 87 -20.46 -1.22 -4.94
CA LYS A 87 -19.71 -2.15 -5.79
C LYS A 87 -18.51 -1.42 -6.44
N GLY A 88 -17.35 -2.07 -6.45
CA GLY A 88 -16.11 -1.53 -7.01
C GLY A 88 -15.30 -0.63 -6.05
N GLN A 89 -15.80 -0.38 -4.84
CA GLN A 89 -15.08 0.41 -3.85
C GLN A 89 -14.02 -0.42 -3.11
N ILE A 90 -12.90 0.19 -2.78
CA ILE A 90 -11.80 -0.47 -2.05
C ILE A 90 -12.16 -0.60 -0.57
N LEU A 91 -12.04 -1.82 -0.06
CA LEU A 91 -12.30 -2.22 1.32
C LEU A 91 -11.02 -2.30 2.16
N ALA A 92 -9.96 -2.84 1.57
CA ALA A 92 -8.64 -2.96 2.20
C ALA A 92 -7.53 -2.63 1.20
N GLU A 93 -6.50 -1.95 1.68
CA GLU A 93 -5.29 -1.63 0.93
C GLU A 93 -4.33 -2.80 1.01
N GLY A 94 -3.68 -3.13 -0.09
CA GLY A 94 -2.63 -4.13 -0.09
C GLY A 94 -1.23 -3.54 -0.05
N ALA A 95 -0.24 -4.39 -0.32
CA ALA A 95 1.16 -3.99 -0.33
C ALA A 95 1.41 -2.92 -1.42
N ALA A 96 2.20 -1.88 -1.11
CA ALA A 96 2.53 -0.78 -2.01
C ALA A 96 1.30 -0.04 -2.59
N THR A 97 0.23 0.10 -1.80
CA THR A 97 -0.94 0.92 -2.14
C THR A 97 -1.31 1.83 -0.99
N VAL A 98 -1.71 3.07 -1.29
CA VAL A 98 -2.20 4.05 -0.34
C VAL A 98 -3.36 4.80 -0.97
N GLY A 99 -4.44 5.00 -0.23
CA GLY A 99 -5.68 5.61 -0.70
C GLY A 99 -6.20 5.09 -2.03
N GLY A 100 -6.02 3.79 -2.29
CA GLY A 100 -6.45 3.15 -3.54
C GLY A 100 -5.60 3.44 -4.77
N GLU A 101 -4.43 4.04 -4.58
CA GLU A 101 -3.45 4.33 -5.63
C GLU A 101 -2.16 3.56 -5.36
N LEU A 102 -1.42 3.31 -6.43
CA LEU A 102 -0.09 2.72 -6.39
C LEU A 102 0.87 3.64 -5.63
N ALA A 103 1.58 3.07 -4.66
CA ALA A 103 2.52 3.78 -3.79
C ALA A 103 3.80 2.94 -3.65
N LEU A 104 4.72 3.11 -4.61
CA LEU A 104 5.96 2.30 -4.69
C LEU A 104 7.09 2.81 -3.77
N GLY A 105 6.90 3.93 -3.08
CA GLY A 105 7.98 4.58 -2.33
C GLY A 105 7.51 5.67 -1.37
N LYS A 106 8.33 6.70 -1.23
CA LYS A 106 8.18 7.84 -0.32
C LYS A 106 8.52 9.14 -1.03
N ASN A 107 7.87 10.22 -0.63
CA ASN A 107 8.29 11.56 -1.04
C ASN A 107 9.40 12.02 -0.09
N VAL A 108 10.52 12.49 -0.65
CA VAL A 108 11.67 12.97 0.11
C VAL A 108 12.12 14.32 -0.43
N LEU A 109 12.69 15.15 0.44
CA LEU A 109 13.35 16.39 0.03
C LEU A 109 14.69 16.03 -0.59
N VAL A 110 14.93 16.55 -1.79
CA VAL A 110 16.16 16.31 -2.55
C VAL A 110 16.88 17.62 -2.79
N ALA A 111 18.20 17.64 -2.59
CA ALA A 111 19.06 18.74 -2.96
C ALA A 111 19.97 18.29 -4.11
N TYR A 112 20.06 19.11 -5.16
CA TYR A 112 20.93 18.88 -6.31
C TYR A 112 22.16 19.77 -6.18
N MET A 113 23.21 19.25 -5.55
CA MET A 113 24.51 19.92 -5.42
C MET A 113 25.63 18.89 -5.26
N PRO A 114 26.85 19.15 -5.74
CA PRO A 114 28.02 18.36 -5.36
C PRO A 114 28.24 18.45 -3.84
N TRP A 115 28.58 17.33 -3.20
CA TRP A 115 28.81 17.29 -1.75
C TRP A 115 30.07 16.50 -1.43
N GLU A 116 31.19 17.22 -1.31
CA GLU A 116 32.51 16.69 -0.88
C GLU A 116 32.97 15.41 -1.62
N GLY A 117 32.49 15.19 -2.85
CA GLY A 117 32.80 14.00 -3.66
C GLY A 117 32.06 12.73 -3.25
N TYR A 118 31.24 12.74 -2.19
CA TYR A 118 30.47 11.56 -1.77
C TYR A 118 29.30 11.22 -2.71
N ASN A 119 28.86 12.17 -3.53
CA ASN A 119 27.91 11.96 -4.62
C ASN A 119 28.59 11.97 -6.00
N PHE A 120 29.84 11.49 -6.08
CA PHE A 120 30.54 11.31 -7.34
C PHE A 120 29.83 10.24 -8.21
N GLU A 121 29.78 10.49 -9.52
CA GLU A 121 29.03 9.68 -10.50
C GLU A 121 27.55 9.49 -10.10
N ASP A 122 27.13 8.26 -9.83
CA ASP A 122 25.74 7.88 -9.53
C ASP A 122 25.52 7.62 -8.02
N ALA A 123 26.49 7.95 -7.16
CA ALA A 123 26.37 7.77 -5.72
C ALA A 123 25.32 8.71 -5.11
N VAL A 124 24.50 8.17 -4.20
CA VAL A 124 23.43 8.91 -3.51
C VAL A 124 23.76 9.03 -2.03
N LEU A 125 23.84 10.28 -1.56
CA LEU A 125 23.87 10.59 -0.13
C LEU A 125 22.46 10.58 0.45
N ILE A 126 22.33 9.97 1.63
CA ILE A 126 21.08 9.91 2.36
C ILE A 126 21.23 10.52 3.75
N SER A 127 20.18 11.17 4.22
CA SER A 127 20.10 11.60 5.62
C SER A 127 19.85 10.40 6.52
N GLU A 128 20.54 10.33 7.66
CA GLU A 128 20.29 9.32 8.71
C GLU A 128 18.83 9.31 9.19
N ARG A 129 18.11 10.43 9.02
CA ARG A 129 16.66 10.51 9.28
C ARG A 129 15.87 9.42 8.56
N LEU A 130 16.30 9.03 7.34
CA LEU A 130 15.65 7.97 6.58
C LEU A 130 15.69 6.61 7.30
N VAL A 131 16.71 6.39 8.12
CA VAL A 131 16.87 5.20 8.96
C VAL A 131 16.08 5.35 10.26
N TYR A 132 16.27 6.44 11.00
CA TYR A 132 15.64 6.64 12.31
C TYR A 132 14.10 6.73 12.25
N GLU A 133 13.53 7.23 11.15
CA GLU A 133 12.08 7.36 10.97
C GLU A 133 11.45 6.19 10.17
N ASP A 134 12.21 5.12 9.89
CA ASP A 134 11.74 3.95 9.14
C ASP A 134 11.14 4.30 7.75
N ILE A 135 11.70 5.30 7.07
CA ILE A 135 11.11 5.84 5.84
C ILE A 135 11.20 4.81 4.70
N TYR A 136 12.35 4.18 4.52
CA TYR A 136 12.59 3.14 3.51
C TYR A 136 12.68 1.73 4.11
N THR A 137 12.02 1.48 5.25
CA THR A 137 12.02 0.17 5.91
C THR A 137 11.02 -0.79 5.23
N SER A 138 11.45 -2.02 4.93
CA SER A 138 10.63 -3.09 4.35
C SER A 138 10.73 -4.38 5.15
N PHE A 139 9.70 -5.22 5.08
CA PHE A 139 9.68 -6.54 5.73
C PHE A 139 9.95 -7.65 4.72
N HIS A 140 10.92 -8.51 5.06
CA HIS A 140 11.26 -9.69 4.27
C HIS A 140 11.02 -10.96 5.09
N ILE A 141 10.34 -11.93 4.48
CA ILE A 141 9.98 -13.20 5.10
C ILE A 141 10.71 -14.31 4.36
N ARG A 142 11.56 -15.06 5.06
CA ARG A 142 12.30 -16.22 4.52
C ARG A 142 11.58 -17.51 4.89
#